data_AF-A0A0Q0W936-F1
#
_entry.id   AF-A0A0Q0W936-F1
#
_cell.length_a   1.000
_cell.length_b   1.000
_cell.length_c   1.000
_cell.angle_alpha   90.00
_cell.angle_beta   90.00
_cell.angle_gamma   90.00
#
_symmetry.space_group_name_H-M   'P 1'
#
loop_
_entity.id
_entity.type
_entity.pdbx_description
1 polymer ?
#
loop_
_entity_poly.entity_id
_entity_poly.type
_entity_poly.pdbx_seq_one_letter_code
_entity_poly.pdbx_strand_id
1 'polypeptide(L)'
;MFCDLGVSFASEERHRAVTELRDCDHVDFLKKRISQREIWRRYAEYPFVLSTAGNGLDCHRTWELLYLGNIVITKTSSLDSLFEGLPVVVIDDWEEVKDKRKLKKWLQQYGNFTNRNVILKKLNPDSFIKSIREVLVRF
;
A
#
# COMPACT_ATOMS: atom_id res chain seq x y z
N MET A 1 4.74 11.83 -0.45
CA MET A 1 4.52 10.37 -0.42
C MET A 1 5.85 9.69 -0.17
N PHE A 2 5.87 8.53 0.47
CA PHE A 2 7.11 7.81 0.78
C PHE A 2 7.29 6.56 -0.08
N CYS A 3 8.53 6.29 -0.50
CA CYS A 3 8.90 5.13 -1.30
C CYS A 3 10.17 4.48 -0.73
N ASP A 4 10.03 3.28 -0.18
CA ASP A 4 11.15 2.49 0.34
C ASP A 4 11.67 1.45 -0.68
N LEU A 5 11.09 1.38 -1.88
CA LEU A 5 11.39 0.35 -2.88
C LEU A 5 12.84 0.43 -3.41
N GLY A 6 13.45 1.62 -3.39
CA GLY A 6 14.81 1.86 -3.88
C GLY A 6 15.94 1.24 -3.05
N VAL A 7 15.65 0.68 -1.88
CA VAL A 7 16.68 0.01 -1.06
C VAL A 7 17.01 -1.42 -1.49
N SER A 8 16.21 -1.97 -2.40
CA SER A 8 16.45 -3.29 -2.99
C SER A 8 15.85 -3.39 -4.38
N PHE A 9 16.76 -3.58 -5.31
CA PHE A 9 16.55 -3.74 -6.74
C PHE A 9 16.40 -5.22 -7.15
N ALA A 10 16.01 -6.10 -6.23
CA ALA A 10 15.84 -7.52 -6.56
C ALA A 10 14.60 -7.80 -7.45
N SER A 11 13.69 -6.83 -7.57
CA SER A 11 12.44 -6.94 -8.32
C SER A 11 12.45 -5.93 -9.47
N GLU A 12 12.04 -6.39 -10.66
CA GLU A 12 11.86 -5.54 -11.84
C GLU A 12 10.83 -4.44 -11.59
N GLU A 13 9.72 -4.78 -10.93
CA GLU A 13 8.66 -3.81 -10.61
C GLU A 13 9.15 -2.71 -9.67
N ARG A 14 10.01 -3.04 -8.70
CA ARG A 14 10.62 -2.04 -7.81
C ARG A 14 11.54 -1.09 -8.59
N HIS A 15 12.35 -1.63 -9.50
CA HIS A 15 13.17 -0.80 -10.38
C HIS A 15 12.32 0.12 -11.24
N ARG A 16 11.25 -0.41 -11.82
CA ARG A 16 10.34 0.35 -12.68
C ARG A 16 9.72 1.52 -11.91
N ALA A 17 9.12 1.24 -10.75
CA ALA A 17 8.54 2.27 -9.89
C ALA A 17 9.55 3.38 -9.52
N VAL A 18 10.77 2.99 -9.12
CA VAL A 18 11.82 3.95 -8.76
C VAL A 18 12.27 4.77 -9.97
N THR A 19 12.41 4.13 -11.14
CA THR A 19 12.86 4.80 -12.37
C THR A 19 11.82 5.78 -12.87
N GLU A 20 10.55 5.39 -12.95
CA GLU A 20 9.47 6.24 -13.45
C GLU A 20 9.25 7.45 -12.52
N LEU A 21 9.36 7.25 -11.20
CA LEU A 21 9.07 8.30 -10.21
C LEU A 21 10.29 9.12 -9.77
N ARG A 22 11.49 8.86 -10.30
CA ARG A 22 12.75 9.45 -9.83
C ARG A 22 12.79 10.98 -9.81
N ASP A 23 12.11 11.61 -10.77
CA ASP A 23 12.12 13.07 -10.97
C ASP A 23 10.91 13.76 -10.32
N CYS A 24 10.12 13.01 -9.54
CA CYS A 24 8.94 13.53 -8.87
C CYS A 24 9.28 14.17 -7.52
N ASP A 25 9.15 15.49 -7.44
CA ASP A 25 9.42 16.32 -6.25
C ASP A 25 8.61 15.96 -4.98
N HIS A 26 7.51 15.23 -5.14
CA HIS A 26 6.58 14.86 -4.09
C HIS A 26 6.71 13.38 -3.65
N VAL A 27 7.75 12.70 -4.15
CA VAL A 27 8.11 11.33 -3.77
C VAL A 27 9.41 11.37 -2.98
N ASP A 28 9.33 10.99 -1.71
CA ASP A 28 10.49 10.87 -0.85
C ASP A 28 11.00 9.43 -0.88
N PHE A 29 12.20 9.25 -1.45
CA PHE A 29 12.84 7.96 -1.61
C PHE A 29 13.79 7.65 -0.46
N LEU A 30 13.65 6.46 0.11
CA LEU A 30 14.60 5.94 1.07
C LEU A 30 15.94 5.61 0.38
N LYS A 31 17.02 6.27 0.81
CA LYS A 31 18.35 6.17 0.18
C LYS A 31 19.18 4.96 0.64
N LYS A 32 18.90 4.42 1.82
CA LYS A 32 19.63 3.30 2.41
C LYS A 32 18.73 2.48 3.32
N ARG A 33 19.09 1.21 3.53
CA ARG A 33 18.40 0.36 4.51
C ARG A 33 18.51 0.96 5.91
N ILE A 34 17.39 0.91 6.63
CA ILE A 34 17.24 1.34 8.01
C ILE A 34 16.59 0.20 8.81
N SER A 35 16.56 0.33 10.14
CA SER A 35 15.92 -0.68 11.00
C SER A 35 14.40 -0.69 10.83
N GLN A 36 13.77 -1.81 11.20
CA GLN A 36 12.30 -1.96 11.13
C GLN A 36 11.57 -0.88 11.96
N ARG A 37 12.10 -0.55 13.14
CA ARG A 37 11.52 0.51 13.98
C ARG A 37 11.57 1.87 13.28
N GLU A 38 12.66 2.15 12.58
CA GLU A 38 12.84 3.42 11.91
C GLU A 38 11.97 3.51 10.65
N ILE A 39 11.83 2.42 9.88
CA ILE A 39 10.94 2.44 8.71
C ILE A 39 9.48 2.65 9.12
N TRP A 40 9.02 2.04 10.21
CA TRP A 40 7.66 2.26 10.71
C TRP A 40 7.42 3.69 11.18
N ARG A 41 8.42 4.35 11.79
CA ARG A 41 8.33 5.78 12.10
C ARG A 41 8.18 6.61 10.84
N ARG A 42 9.01 6.32 9.82
CA ARG A 42 8.92 6.99 8.52
C ARG A 42 7.56 6.76 7.90
N TYR A 43 7.01 5.56 7.89
CA TYR A 43 5.66 5.31 7.37
C TYR A 43 4.60 6.18 8.07
N ALA A 44 4.65 6.31 9.40
CA ALA A 44 3.69 7.12 10.16
C ALA A 44 3.73 8.63 9.85
N GLU A 45 4.79 9.13 9.20
CA GLU A 45 4.93 10.54 8.82
C GLU A 45 4.26 10.89 7.48
N TYR A 46 3.84 9.90 6.68
CA TYR A 46 3.34 10.12 5.33
C TYR A 46 1.92 9.61 5.15
N PRO A 47 1.04 10.35 4.45
CA PRO A 47 -0.29 9.84 4.14
C PRO A 47 -0.27 8.72 3.09
N PHE A 48 0.70 8.73 2.17
CA PHE A 48 0.81 7.76 1.08
C PHE A 48 2.14 7.01 1.13
N VAL A 49 2.08 5.70 0.94
CA VAL A 49 3.27 4.83 0.82
C VAL A 49 3.07 3.81 -0.30
N LEU A 50 4.11 3.60 -1.11
CA LEU A 50 4.10 2.59 -2.17
C LEU A 50 4.31 1.18 -1.62
N SER A 51 3.53 0.23 -2.12
CA SER A 51 3.74 -1.19 -1.86
C SER A 51 3.59 -1.97 -3.15
N THR A 52 4.68 -2.54 -3.66
CA THR A 52 4.65 -3.43 -4.83
C THR A 52 4.64 -4.89 -4.37
N ALA A 53 4.17 -5.77 -5.25
CA ALA A 53 4.42 -7.20 -5.12
C ALA A 53 5.92 -7.48 -4.87
N GLY A 54 6.18 -8.50 -4.05
CA GLY A 54 7.51 -8.97 -3.71
C GLY A 54 7.86 -10.22 -4.52
N ASN A 55 8.37 -11.25 -3.84
CA ASN A 55 8.54 -12.58 -4.44
C ASN A 55 7.21 -13.33 -4.65
N GLY A 56 6.11 -12.79 -4.13
CA GLY A 56 4.75 -13.23 -4.39
C GLY A 56 3.84 -12.03 -4.64
N LEU A 57 2.60 -12.31 -5.04
CA LEU A 57 1.59 -11.27 -5.30
C LEU A 57 1.26 -10.45 -4.05
N ASP A 58 1.20 -11.11 -2.88
CA ASP A 58 0.99 -10.43 -1.61
C ASP A 58 2.31 -9.93 -0.98
N CYS A 59 2.23 -8.84 -0.23
CA CYS A 59 3.36 -8.26 0.47
C CYS A 59 2.96 -7.89 1.91
N HIS A 60 3.69 -8.41 2.90
CA HIS A 60 3.49 -8.06 4.31
C HIS A 60 3.53 -6.54 4.54
N ARG A 61 4.32 -5.80 3.74
CA ARG A 61 4.39 -4.34 3.78
C ARG A 61 3.02 -3.70 3.58
N THR A 62 2.20 -4.18 2.65
CA THR A 62 0.86 -3.64 2.39
C THR A 62 0.04 -3.62 3.68
N TRP A 63 0.05 -4.73 4.42
CA TRP A 63 -0.71 -4.86 5.66
C TRP A 63 -0.11 -4.02 6.80
N GLU A 64 1.22 -3.96 6.94
CA GLU A 64 1.88 -3.08 7.91
C GLU A 64 1.48 -1.60 7.71
N LEU A 65 1.48 -1.14 6.46
CA LEU A 65 1.12 0.23 6.09
C LEU A 65 -0.35 0.54 6.43
N LEU A 66 -1.27 -0.41 6.19
CA LEU A 66 -2.67 -0.25 6.58
C LEU A 66 -2.80 -0.10 8.11
N TYR A 67 -2.11 -0.93 8.89
CA TYR A 67 -2.12 -0.83 10.36
C TYR A 67 -1.50 0.48 10.88
N LEU A 68 -0.57 1.08 10.13
CA LEU A 68 0.05 2.36 10.45
C LEU A 68 -0.75 3.58 9.96
N GLY A 69 -1.91 3.36 9.34
CA GLY A 69 -2.81 4.44 8.91
C GLY A 69 -2.39 5.11 7.59
N ASN A 70 -1.65 4.40 6.75
CA ASN A 70 -1.28 4.89 5.43
C ASN A 70 -2.38 4.59 4.40
N ILE A 71 -2.45 5.43 3.37
CA ILE A 71 -3.07 5.09 2.09
C ILE A 71 -2.02 4.37 1.25
N VAL A 72 -2.24 3.09 0.98
CA VAL A 72 -1.30 2.27 0.22
C VAL A 72 -1.51 2.49 -1.27
N ILE A 73 -0.44 2.69 -2.03
CA ILE A 73 -0.50 2.72 -3.50
C ILE A 73 0.16 1.45 -4.02
N THR A 74 -0.58 0.66 -4.80
CA THR A 74 -0.12 -0.61 -5.36
C THR A 74 -0.61 -0.80 -6.79
N LYS A 75 0.03 -1.72 -7.52
CA LYS A 75 -0.35 -2.06 -8.89
C LYS A 75 -1.51 -3.05 -8.90
N THR A 76 -2.38 -2.95 -9.91
CA THR A 76 -3.45 -3.93 -10.15
C THR A 76 -2.92 -5.35 -10.22
N SER A 77 -3.68 -6.27 -9.64
CA SER A 77 -3.39 -7.70 -9.59
C SER A 77 -4.68 -8.50 -9.33
N SER A 78 -4.58 -9.83 -9.28
CA SER A 78 -5.69 -10.67 -8.84
C SER A 78 -6.08 -10.48 -7.36
N LEU A 79 -5.34 -9.67 -6.59
CA LEU A 79 -5.63 -9.37 -5.19
C LEU A 79 -6.49 -8.11 -5.00
N ASP A 80 -6.86 -7.39 -6.06
CA ASP A 80 -7.51 -6.09 -5.96
C ASP A 80 -8.81 -6.12 -5.13
N SER A 81 -9.58 -7.21 -5.23
CA SER A 81 -10.81 -7.41 -4.46
C SER A 81 -10.57 -7.52 -2.94
N LEU A 82 -9.37 -7.94 -2.51
CA LEU A 82 -9.02 -7.97 -1.08
C LEU A 82 -8.93 -6.57 -0.48
N PHE A 83 -8.73 -5.56 -1.32
CA PHE A 83 -8.55 -4.18 -0.89
C PHE A 83 -9.87 -3.38 -0.82
N GLU A 84 -11.01 -4.00 -1.13
CA GLU A 84 -12.30 -3.34 -1.13
C GLU A 84 -12.66 -2.70 0.23
N GLY A 85 -12.82 -1.37 0.21
CA GLY A 85 -13.14 -0.60 1.40
C GLY A 85 -11.97 -0.41 2.38
N LEU A 86 -10.75 -0.73 1.96
CA LEU A 86 -9.51 -0.34 2.62
C LEU A 86 -8.92 0.91 1.94
N PRO A 87 -8.06 1.69 2.63
CA PRO A 87 -7.35 2.83 2.03
C PRO A 87 -6.22 2.34 1.13
N VAL A 88 -6.57 1.69 0.03
CA VAL A 88 -5.65 1.22 -1.00
C VAL A 88 -6.07 1.82 -2.34
N VAL A 89 -5.11 2.46 -2.99
CA VAL A 89 -5.22 2.94 -4.37
C VAL A 89 -4.55 1.90 -5.24
N VAL A 90 -5.36 1.23 -6.05
CA VAL A 90 -4.89 0.32 -7.10
C VAL A 90 -4.70 1.14 -8.38
N ILE A 91 -3.50 1.08 -8.96
CA ILE A 91 -3.14 1.81 -10.18
C ILE A 91 -2.74 0.85 -11.31
N ASP A 92 -2.94 1.30 -12.54
CA ASP A 92 -2.48 0.59 -13.74
C ASP A 92 -1.05 0.98 -14.11
N ASP A 93 -0.57 2.15 -13.69
CA ASP A 93 0.78 2.61 -14.03
C ASP A 93 1.32 3.64 -13.01
N TRP A 94 2.62 3.63 -12.71
CA TRP A 94 3.19 4.57 -11.73
C TRP A 94 3.15 6.02 -12.21
N GLU A 95 3.05 6.28 -13.52
CA GLU A 95 2.82 7.62 -14.08
C GLU A 95 1.59 8.30 -13.47
N GLU A 96 0.58 7.54 -13.05
CA GLU A 96 -0.61 8.08 -12.40
C GLU A 96 -0.30 8.82 -11.09
N VAL A 97 0.73 8.38 -10.39
CA VAL A 97 1.17 8.93 -9.11
C VAL A 97 1.79 10.32 -9.29
N LYS A 98 2.29 10.64 -10.49
CA LYS A 98 2.90 11.94 -10.79
C LYS A 98 1.89 13.09 -10.79
N ASP A 99 0.62 12.80 -11.05
CA ASP A 99 -0.43 13.83 -11.04
C ASP A 99 -0.85 14.16 -9.60
N LYS A 100 -0.33 15.28 -9.08
CA LYS A 100 -0.68 15.80 -7.75
C LYS A 100 -2.19 16.00 -7.54
N ARG A 101 -2.99 16.18 -8.61
CA ARG A 101 -4.45 16.28 -8.51
C ARG A 101 -5.08 14.93 -8.19
N LYS A 102 -4.55 13.81 -8.73
CA LYS A 102 -4.98 12.45 -8.35
C LYS A 102 -4.68 12.18 -6.89
N LEU A 103 -3.47 12.53 -6.42
CA LEU A 103 -3.10 12.39 -5.01
C LEU A 103 -4.05 13.16 -4.07
N LYS A 104 -4.43 14.39 -4.42
CA LYS A 104 -5.42 15.17 -3.65
C LYS A 104 -6.79 14.49 -3.61
N LYS A 105 -7.26 13.96 -4.74
CA LYS A 105 -8.54 13.22 -4.82
C LYS A 105 -8.50 11.96 -3.96
N TRP A 106 -7.45 11.15 -4.07
CA TRP A 106 -7.30 9.95 -3.26
C TRP A 106 -7.21 10.26 -1.76
N LEU A 107 -6.56 11.36 -1.39
CA LEU A 107 -6.50 11.78 0.01
C LEU A 107 -7.90 12.09 0.56
N GLN A 108 -8.72 12.79 -0.23
CA GLN A 108 -10.11 13.10 0.14
C GLN A 108 -10.97 11.83 0.21
N GLN A 109 -10.78 10.91 -0.73
CA GLN A 109 -11.54 9.67 -0.81
C GLN A 109 -11.20 8.69 0.32
N TYR A 110 -9.92 8.49 0.60
CA TYR A 110 -9.44 7.43 1.49
C TYR A 110 -9.02 7.91 2.87
N GLY A 111 -8.83 9.21 3.09
CA GLY A 111 -8.31 9.75 4.35
C GLY A 111 -9.13 9.37 5.59
N ASN A 112 -10.45 9.25 5.47
CA ASN A 112 -11.30 8.80 6.59
C ASN A 112 -11.17 7.30 6.90
N PHE A 113 -10.73 6.50 5.92
CA PHE A 113 -10.57 5.06 6.06
C PHE A 113 -9.25 4.66 6.73
N THR A 114 -8.29 5.59 6.86
CA THR A 114 -7.03 5.33 7.57
C THR A 114 -7.18 5.33 9.09
N ASN A 115 -8.36 5.71 9.62
CA ASN A 115 -8.62 5.67 11.04
C ASN A 115 -8.46 4.24 11.59
N ARG A 116 -7.71 4.10 12.70
CA ARG A 116 -7.42 2.82 13.34
C ARG A 116 -8.66 1.95 13.55
N ASN A 117 -9.78 2.53 14.01
CA ASN A 117 -10.99 1.76 14.29
C ASN A 117 -11.64 1.24 13.00
N VAL A 118 -11.56 2.00 11.91
CA VAL A 118 -12.06 1.59 10.59
C VAL A 118 -11.22 0.45 10.05
N ILE A 119 -9.88 0.61 10.07
CA ILE A 119 -8.92 -0.42 9.64
C ILE A 119 -9.11 -1.71 10.44
N LEU A 120 -9.09 -1.65 11.77
CA LEU A 120 -9.18 -2.85 12.61
C LEU A 120 -10.50 -3.60 12.44
N LYS A 121 -11.60 -2.88 12.20
CA LYS A 121 -12.89 -3.50 11.92
C LYS A 121 -12.87 -4.26 10.59
N LYS A 122 -12.27 -3.66 9.54
CA LYS A 122 -12.15 -4.26 8.22
C LYS A 122 -11.16 -5.42 8.17
N LEU A 123 -10.04 -5.30 8.88
CA LEU A 123 -9.00 -6.32 8.95
C LEU A 123 -9.26 -7.40 10.00
N ASN A 124 -10.45 -7.44 10.60
CA ASN A 124 -10.79 -8.47 11.55
C ASN A 124 -10.74 -9.85 10.85
N PRO A 125 -9.93 -10.80 11.34
CA PRO A 125 -9.83 -12.15 10.76
C PRO A 125 -11.17 -12.84 10.60
N ASP A 126 -12.11 -12.61 11.52
CA ASP A 126 -13.47 -13.18 11.42
C ASP A 126 -14.19 -12.70 10.15
N SER A 127 -13.92 -11.48 9.67
CA SER A 127 -14.55 -10.98 8.44
C SER A 127 -14.06 -11.73 7.20
N PHE A 128 -12.78 -12.06 7.15
CA PHE A 128 -12.20 -12.80 6.01
C PHE A 128 -12.45 -14.30 6.09
N ILE A 129 -12.29 -14.88 7.27
CA ILE A 129 -12.43 -16.33 7.47
C ILE A 129 -13.90 -16.75 7.41
N LYS A 130 -14.84 -15.87 7.78
CA LYS A 130 -16.27 -16.21 7.76
C LYS A 130 -16.75 -16.63 6.38
N SER A 131 -16.41 -15.90 5.31
CA SER A 131 -16.83 -16.27 3.95
C SER A 131 -16.24 -17.62 3.53
N ILE A 132 -14.97 -17.88 3.85
CA ILE A 132 -14.32 -19.17 3.59
C ILE A 132 -15.02 -20.29 4.35
N ARG A 133 -15.30 -20.10 5.64
CA ARG A 133 -16.02 -21.08 6.47
C ARG A 133 -17.43 -21.34 5.94
N GLU A 134 -18.16 -20.30 5.54
CA GLU A 134 -19.50 -20.44 4.98
C GLU A 134 -19.51 -21.23 3.67
N VAL A 135 -18.46 -21.15 2.86
CA VAL A 135 -18.30 -21.99 1.65
C VAL A 135 -17.96 -23.43 2.04
N LEU A 136 -17.07 -23.64 3.01
CA LEU A 136 -16.61 -24.97 3.40
C LEU A 136 -17.65 -25.79 4.17
N VAL A 137 -18.56 -25.15 4.91
CA VAL A 137 -19.62 -25.80 5.70
C VAL A 137 -20.87 -26.13 4.85
N ARG A 138 -20.88 -25.77 3.56
CA ARG A 138 -21.99 -26.08 2.62
C ARG A 138 -21.90 -27.48 1.99
N PHE A 139 -21.06 -28.36 2.52
CA PHE A 139 -20.94 -29.77 2.16
C PHE A 139 -21.05 -30.63 3.42
#